data_AF-W5T230-F1
#
_entry.id   AF-W5T230-F1
#
_cell.length_a   1.000
_cell.length_b   1.000
_cell.length_c   1.000
_cell.angle_alpha   90.00
_cell.angle_beta   90.00
_cell.angle_gamma   90.00
#
_symmetry.space_group_name_H-M   'P 1'
#
loop_
_entity.id
_entity.type
_entity.pdbx_description
1 polymer ?
#
loop_
_entity_poly.entity_id
_entity_poly.type
_entity_poly.pdbx_seq_one_letter_code
_entity_poly.pdbx_strand_id
1 'polypeptide(L)'
;MFDSENKNTFHLFSIKDQNDKFLGMSYGFKRLKNSILIRYKDNIKQSSETVTIYKPYYIEFRFKKGSVFCYIKALHTLIKEEKFNKNYTQNLLERIISLENEVYKFYDKKLPVGGIITKWIEKNKK
;
A
#
# COMPACT_ATOMS: atom_id res chain seq x y z
N MET A 1 -18.52 1.20 -8.39
CA MET A 1 -18.38 0.65 -9.75
C MET A 1 -17.00 1.06 -10.23
N PHE A 2 -16.09 0.11 -10.44
CA PHE A 2 -14.73 0.40 -10.92
C PHE A 2 -14.84 0.80 -12.39
N ASP A 3 -14.44 2.03 -12.71
CA ASP A 3 -14.46 2.57 -14.07
C ASP A 3 -13.53 1.73 -14.96
N SER A 4 -14.12 1.04 -15.94
CA SER A 4 -13.42 0.13 -16.85
C SER A 4 -12.75 0.82 -18.03
N GLU A 5 -13.06 2.11 -18.29
CA GLU A 5 -12.59 2.83 -19.47
C GLU A 5 -11.22 3.51 -19.26
N ASN A 6 -10.88 3.86 -18.03
CA ASN A 6 -9.56 4.41 -17.68
C ASN A 6 -8.60 3.33 -17.12
N LYS A 7 -8.45 2.22 -17.83
CA LYS A 7 -7.37 1.25 -17.56
C LYS A 7 -6.04 1.83 -18.05
N ASN A 8 -5.44 2.73 -17.28
CA ASN A 8 -4.01 2.99 -17.39
C ASN A 8 -3.27 1.75 -16.88
N THR A 9 -2.91 0.85 -17.77
CA THR A 9 -1.96 -0.23 -17.49
C THR A 9 -0.59 0.38 -17.23
N PHE A 10 -0.35 0.71 -15.96
CA PHE A 10 0.98 1.08 -15.49
C PHE A 10 1.75 -0.22 -15.24
N HIS A 11 2.56 -0.63 -16.21
CA HIS A 11 3.58 -1.64 -15.96
C HIS A 11 4.64 -0.97 -15.08
N LEU A 12 4.53 -1.16 -13.76
CA LEU A 12 5.46 -0.54 -12.79
C LEU A 12 6.93 -0.93 -13.05
N PHE A 13 7.20 -1.96 -13.86
CA PHE A 13 8.54 -2.47 -14.12
C PHE A 13 8.70 -3.00 -15.55
N SER A 14 9.94 -2.91 -16.05
CA SER A 14 10.42 -3.79 -17.13
C SER A 14 10.22 -5.24 -16.69
N ILE A 15 9.54 -6.01 -17.53
CA ILE A 15 9.32 -7.44 -17.36
C ILE A 15 10.71 -8.10 -17.45
N LYS A 16 11.33 -8.38 -16.30
CA LYS A 16 12.62 -9.08 -16.17
C LYS A 16 13.85 -8.29 -16.66
N ASP A 17 14.19 -7.19 -15.99
CA ASP A 17 15.63 -6.91 -15.87
C ASP A 17 16.23 -8.03 -15.00
N GLN A 18 16.99 -8.95 -15.60
CA GLN A 18 17.61 -10.07 -14.89
C GLN A 18 18.45 -9.62 -13.69
N ASN A 19 18.93 -8.37 -13.71
CA ASN A 19 19.74 -7.80 -12.66
C ASN A 19 18.93 -7.14 -11.53
N ASP A 20 17.63 -6.90 -11.69
CA ASP A 20 16.81 -6.26 -10.64
C ASP A 20 15.85 -7.24 -9.96
N LYS A 21 16.42 -8.06 -9.08
CA LYS A 21 15.71 -9.11 -8.36
C LYS A 21 14.79 -8.55 -7.28
N PHE A 22 13.52 -8.96 -7.28
CA PHE A 22 12.61 -8.72 -6.16
C PHE A 22 13.17 -9.35 -4.87
N LEU A 23 13.23 -8.57 -3.79
CA LEU A 23 13.76 -8.98 -2.50
C LEU A 23 12.63 -9.32 -1.52
N GLY A 24 11.55 -8.54 -1.53
CA GLY A 24 10.38 -8.77 -0.67
C GLY A 24 9.52 -7.52 -0.51
N MET A 25 8.48 -7.64 0.30
CA MET A 25 7.63 -6.52 0.70
C MET A 25 7.88 -6.09 2.15
N SER A 26 7.62 -4.83 2.46
CA SER A 26 7.61 -4.30 3.82
C SER A 26 6.49 -3.27 3.99
N TYR A 27 6.09 -3.01 5.23
CA TYR A 27 5.09 -1.99 5.56
C TYR A 27 5.68 -0.99 6.54
N GLY A 28 5.25 0.26 6.42
CA GLY A 28 5.74 1.28 7.31
C GLY A 28 4.98 2.58 7.23
N PHE A 29 5.49 3.53 7.98
CA PHE A 29 5.08 4.93 7.90
C PHE A 29 6.30 5.81 8.08
N LYS A 30 6.25 7.00 7.49
CA LYS A 30 7.29 8.02 7.67
C LYS A 30 6.63 9.25 8.26
N ARG A 31 7.17 9.80 9.36
CA ARG A 31 6.72 11.12 9.82
C ARG A 31 7.48 12.17 9.03
N LEU A 32 6.76 13.07 8.37
CA LEU A 32 7.36 14.14 7.59
C LEU A 32 7.66 15.33 8.50
N LYS A 33 8.80 16.00 8.25
CA LYS A 33 9.14 17.26 8.94
C LYS A 33 8.19 18.37 8.52
N ASN A 34 7.88 18.44 7.23
CA ASN A 34 6.91 19.35 6.63
C ASN A 34 5.78 18.53 6.02
N SER A 35 4.53 18.94 6.20
CA SER A 35 3.39 18.25 5.60
C SER A 35 3.33 18.40 4.09
N ILE A 36 2.86 17.37 3.40
CA ILE A 36 2.50 17.46 1.99
C ILE A 36 1.04 17.92 1.91
N LEU A 37 0.78 18.94 1.09
CA LEU A 37 -0.54 19.49 0.87
C LEU A 37 -0.98 19.14 -0.55
N ILE A 38 -1.95 18.24 -0.68
CA ILE A 38 -2.47 17.78 -1.96
C ILE A 38 -3.81 18.45 -2.19
N ARG A 39 -3.92 19.21 -3.29
CA ARG A 39 -5.18 19.78 -3.76
C ARG A 39 -5.70 18.91 -4.90
N TYR A 40 -6.96 18.52 -4.85
CA TYR A 40 -7.61 17.77 -5.91
C TYR A 40 -9.05 18.22 -6.07
N LYS A 41 -9.60 18.00 -7.27
CA LYS A 41 -11.02 18.24 -7.54
C LYS A 41 -11.78 16.97 -7.23
N ASP A 42 -12.71 17.03 -6.28
CA ASP A 42 -13.64 15.94 -6.02
C ASP A 42 -14.76 16.01 -7.05
N ASN A 43 -14.76 15.06 -8.00
CA ASN A 43 -15.74 15.03 -9.08
C ASN A 43 -17.16 14.74 -8.57
N ILE A 44 -17.32 14.11 -7.41
CA ILE A 44 -18.63 13.80 -6.81
C ILE A 44 -19.18 15.06 -6.14
N LYS A 45 -18.35 15.75 -5.37
CA LYS A 45 -18.77 16.96 -4.65
C LYS A 45 -18.65 18.26 -5.47
N GLN A 46 -18.11 18.17 -6.68
CA GLN A 46 -17.78 19.31 -7.55
C GLN A 46 -17.01 20.44 -6.85
N SER A 47 -16.14 20.08 -5.89
CA SER A 47 -15.41 21.04 -5.06
C SER A 47 -13.91 20.75 -5.04
N SER A 48 -13.12 21.79 -4.75
CA SER A 48 -11.68 21.70 -4.57
C SER A 48 -11.38 21.29 -3.13
N GLU A 49 -10.89 20.06 -2.96
CA GLU A 49 -10.55 19.50 -1.66
C GLU A 49 -9.04 19.62 -1.42
N THR A 50 -8.66 19.78 -0.15
CA THR A 50 -7.25 19.81 0.27
C THR A 50 -7.00 18.75 1.33
N VAL A 51 -6.05 17.86 1.08
CA VAL A 51 -5.62 16.85 2.05
C VAL A 51 -4.19 17.12 2.48
N THR A 52 -4.01 17.24 3.79
CA THR A 52 -2.69 17.38 4.40
C THR A 52 -2.20 16.04 4.91
N ILE A 53 -0.99 15.65 4.51
CA ILE A 53 -0.36 14.39 4.88
C ILE A 53 0.88 14.67 5.72
N TYR A 54 0.84 14.30 7.00
CA TYR A 54 1.96 14.42 7.95
C TYR A 54 2.68 13.09 8.19
N LYS A 55 1.94 11.98 8.05
CA LYS A 55 2.42 10.63 8.36
C LYS A 55 1.91 9.67 7.29
N PRO A 56 2.49 9.69 6.08
CA PRO A 56 2.16 8.72 5.04
C PRO A 56 2.49 7.30 5.50
N TYR A 57 1.57 6.38 5.24
CA TYR A 57 1.74 4.94 5.40
C TYR A 57 2.00 4.33 4.02
N TYR A 58 2.84 3.30 3.95
CA TYR A 58 3.28 2.74 2.69
C TYR A 58 3.42 1.22 2.72
N ILE A 59 3.35 0.65 1.52
CA ILE A 59 3.89 -0.66 1.17
C ILE A 59 5.18 -0.41 0.40
N GLU A 60 6.27 -1.02 0.82
CA GLU A 60 7.55 -1.01 0.10
C GLU A 60 7.68 -2.32 -0.66
N PHE A 61 7.94 -2.23 -1.96
CA PHE A 61 8.37 -3.34 -2.80
C PHE A 61 9.87 -3.19 -3.02
N ARG A 62 10.66 -4.06 -2.42
CA ARG A 62 12.12 -4.00 -2.47
C ARG A 62 12.65 -4.80 -3.64
N PHE A 63 13.57 -4.19 -4.38
CA PHE A 63 14.32 -4.81 -5.47
C PHE A 63 15.83 -4.61 -5.22
N LYS A 64 16.68 -5.19 -6.07
CA LYS A 64 18.14 -5.12 -5.90
C LYS A 64 18.67 -3.71 -6.22
N LYS A 65 18.08 -3.02 -7.19
CA LYS A 65 18.49 -1.68 -7.63
C LYS A 65 17.75 -0.55 -6.92
N GLY A 66 16.74 -0.86 -6.11
CA GLY A 66 15.98 0.14 -5.37
C GLY A 66 14.66 -0.38 -4.81
N SER A 67 13.84 0.53 -4.29
CA SER A 67 12.52 0.21 -3.74
C SER A 67 11.45 1.08 -4.37
N VAL A 68 10.26 0.51 -4.54
CA VAL A 68 9.05 1.25 -4.89
C VAL A 68 8.16 1.38 -3.66
N PHE A 69 7.73 2.60 -3.37
CA PHE A 69 6.83 2.90 -2.26
C PHE A 69 5.44 3.22 -2.78
N CYS A 70 4.46 2.41 -2.42
CA CYS A 70 3.05 2.68 -2.64
C CYS A 70 2.44 3.27 -1.37
N TYR A 71 2.02 4.54 -1.43
CA TYR A 71 1.45 5.24 -0.28
C TYR A 71 -0.06 5.03 -0.21
N ILE A 72 -0.54 4.48 0.91
CA ILE A 72 -1.96 4.17 1.11
C ILE A 72 -2.42 4.83 2.41
N LYS A 73 -3.24 5.88 2.31
CA LYS A 73 -3.76 6.63 3.47
C LYS A 73 -4.50 5.73 4.46
N ALA A 74 -5.26 4.76 3.98
CA ALA A 74 -6.10 3.90 4.81
C ALA A 74 -5.34 2.84 5.63
N LEU A 75 -4.06 2.56 5.34
CA LEU A 75 -3.23 1.59 6.09
C LEU A 75 -3.17 1.90 7.59
N HIS A 76 -3.24 3.19 7.97
CA HIS A 76 -3.23 3.60 9.37
C HIS A 76 -4.37 3.00 10.20
N THR A 77 -5.45 2.55 9.56
CA THR A 77 -6.61 1.97 10.26
C THR A 77 -6.37 0.54 10.71
N LEU A 78 -5.42 -0.17 10.09
CA LEU A 78 -5.09 -1.56 10.43
C LEU A 78 -4.36 -1.69 11.77
N ILE A 79 -3.74 -0.62 12.25
CA ILE A 79 -2.98 -0.62 13.51
C ILE A 79 -3.74 0.02 14.69
N LYS A 80 -5.01 0.39 14.47
CA LYS A 80 -5.86 1.08 15.44
C LYS A 80 -6.96 0.15 15.91
N GLU A 81 -6.95 -0.24 17.18
CA GLU A 81 -7.94 -1.17 17.74
C GLU A 81 -9.38 -0.72 17.51
N GLU A 82 -9.66 0.58 17.69
CA GLU A 82 -11.01 1.14 17.53
C GLU A 82 -11.54 1.11 16.08
N LYS A 83 -10.64 0.89 15.12
CA LYS A 83 -10.98 0.85 13.68
C LYS A 83 -10.83 -0.54 13.08
N PHE A 84 -10.05 -1.43 13.69
CA PHE A 84 -9.66 -2.71 13.11
C PHE A 84 -10.88 -3.53 12.68
N ASN A 85 -11.89 -3.64 13.54
CA ASN A 85 -13.08 -4.46 13.29
C ASN A 85 -14.10 -3.82 12.33
N LYS A 86 -13.83 -2.62 11.77
CA LYS A 86 -14.75 -1.99 10.83
C LYS A 86 -14.66 -2.65 9.46
N ASN A 87 -15.81 -2.84 8.79
CA ASN A 87 -15.90 -3.51 7.49
C ASN A 87 -14.91 -2.97 6.46
N TYR A 88 -14.76 -1.65 6.36
CA TYR A 88 -13.83 -1.05 5.38
C TYR A 88 -12.36 -1.37 5.69
N THR A 89 -11.99 -1.54 6.96
CA THR A 89 -10.63 -1.89 7.40
C THR A 89 -10.35 -3.37 7.14
N GLN A 90 -11.33 -4.25 7.40
CA GLN A 90 -11.22 -5.68 7.06
C GLN A 90 -11.14 -5.90 5.54
N ASN A 91 -11.98 -5.22 4.76
CA ASN A 91 -11.91 -5.27 3.29
C ASN A 91 -10.55 -4.77 2.74
N LEU A 92 -9.95 -3.78 3.41
CA LEU A 92 -8.59 -3.33 3.06
C LEU A 92 -7.55 -4.41 3.37
N LEU A 93 -7.64 -5.05 4.54
CA LEU A 93 -6.74 -6.12 4.96
C LEU A 93 -6.78 -7.28 3.97
N GLU A 94 -7.97 -7.76 3.62
CA GLU A 94 -8.16 -8.85 2.65
C GLU A 94 -7.53 -8.53 1.29
N ARG A 95 -7.73 -7.30 0.78
CA ARG A 95 -7.10 -6.86 -0.47
C ARG A 95 -5.58 -6.85 -0.40
N ILE A 96 -5.02 -6.43 0.74
CA ILE A 96 -3.57 -6.42 0.94
C ILE A 96 -3.02 -7.85 1.04
N ILE A 97 -3.73 -8.76 1.72
CA ILE A 97 -3.35 -10.17 1.79
C ILE A 97 -3.37 -10.81 0.39
N SER A 98 -4.41 -10.53 -0.41
CA SER A 98 -4.46 -10.99 -1.81
C SER A 98 -3.28 -10.44 -2.61
N LEU A 99 -2.98 -9.14 -2.47
CA LEU A 99 -1.84 -8.50 -3.13
C LEU A 99 -0.51 -9.14 -2.73
N GLU A 100 -0.25 -9.39 -1.44
CA GLU A 100 0.96 -10.08 -0.99
C GLU A 100 1.12 -11.44 -1.67
N ASN A 101 0.05 -12.24 -1.67
CA ASN A 101 0.06 -13.56 -2.28
C ASN A 101 0.33 -13.50 -3.79
N GLU A 102 -0.35 -12.60 -4.51
CA GLU A 102 -0.18 -12.42 -5.95
C GLU A 102 1.24 -11.95 -6.30
N VAL A 103 1.78 -10.98 -5.56
CA VAL A 103 3.14 -10.46 -5.80
C VAL A 103 4.19 -11.54 -5.53
N TYR A 104 4.08 -12.27 -4.43
CA TYR A 104 5.03 -13.34 -4.11
C TYR A 104 4.94 -14.49 -5.12
N LYS A 105 3.72 -14.86 -5.56
CA LYS A 105 3.52 -15.85 -6.63
C LYS A 105 4.11 -15.38 -7.96
N PHE A 106 3.92 -14.10 -8.32
CA PHE A 106 4.43 -13.52 -9.56
C PHE A 106 5.97 -13.59 -9.64
N TYR A 107 6.67 -13.36 -8.52
CA TYR A 107 8.12 -13.44 -8.44
C TYR A 107 8.67 -14.82 -8.02
N ASP A 108 7.84 -15.86 -8.03
CA ASP A 108 8.18 -17.23 -7.62
C ASP A 108 8.87 -17.30 -6.24
N LYS A 109 8.28 -16.62 -5.25
CA LYS A 109 8.74 -16.58 -3.88
C LYS A 109 7.72 -17.17 -2.91
N LYS A 110 8.22 -17.78 -1.85
CA LYS A 110 7.40 -18.20 -0.71
C LYS A 110 7.11 -17.01 0.21
N LEU A 111 5.83 -16.75 0.44
CA LEU A 111 5.39 -15.78 1.46
C LEU A 111 5.71 -16.35 2.85
N PRO A 112 6.22 -15.55 3.80
CA PRO A 112 6.43 -16.00 5.17
C PRO A 112 5.11 -16.46 5.82
N VAL A 113 5.19 -17.49 6.67
CA VAL A 113 4.03 -17.95 7.47
C VAL A 113 3.44 -16.78 8.25
N GLY A 114 2.12 -16.62 8.16
CA GLY A 114 1.36 -15.52 8.76
C GLY A 114 1.25 -14.24 7.91
N GLY A 115 1.96 -14.14 6.78
CA GLY A 115 1.98 -12.93 5.94
C GLY A 115 2.80 -11.80 6.55
N ILE A 116 3.12 -10.79 5.74
CA ILE A 116 4.00 -9.69 6.16
C ILE A 116 3.16 -8.60 6.84
N ILE A 117 1.98 -8.32 6.29
CA ILE A 117 1.03 -7.34 6.81
C ILE A 117 0.55 -7.71 8.22
N THR A 118 0.21 -8.98 8.47
CA THR A 118 -0.28 -9.43 9.78
C THR A 118 0.78 -9.21 10.86
N LYS A 119 2.02 -9.63 10.59
CA LYS A 119 3.17 -9.40 11.49
C LYS A 119 3.42 -7.91 11.73
N TRP A 120 3.27 -7.10 10.69
CA TRP A 120 3.40 -5.65 10.83
C TRP A 120 2.29 -5.04 11.69
N ILE A 121 1.05 -5.50 11.53
CA ILE A 121 -0.09 -5.06 12.35
C ILE A 121 0.15 -5.41 13.81
N GLU A 122 0.46 -6.67 14.12
CA GLU A 122 0.74 -7.14 15.48
C GLU A 122 1.82 -6.31 16.16
N LYS A 123 2.92 -6.02 15.45
CA LYS A 123 4.04 -5.21 15.97
C LYS A 123 3.67 -3.75 16.22
N ASN A 124 2.71 -3.20 15.49
CA ASN A 124 2.38 -1.76 15.52
C ASN A 124 1.01 -1.46 16.13
N LYS A 125 0.30 -2.48 16.62
CA LYS A 125 -1.01 -2.33 17.24
C LYS A 125 -0.90 -1.37 18.43
N LYS A 126 -1.81 -0.40 18.45
CA LYS A 126 -1.93 0.61 19.49
C LYS A 126 -3.36 0.68 19.99
#